data_AF-A0A1J5CRX7-F1
#
_entry.id   AF-A0A1J5CRX7-F1
#
_cell.length_a   1.000
_cell.length_b   1.000
_cell.length_c   1.000
_cell.angle_alpha   90.00
_cell.angle_beta   90.00
_cell.angle_gamma   90.00
#
_symmetry.space_group_name_H-M   'P 1'
#
loop_
_entity.id
_entity.type
_entity.pdbx_description
1 polymer ?
#
loop_
_entity_poly.entity_id
_entity_poly.type
_entity_poly.pdbx_seq_one_letter_code
_entity_poly.pdbx_strand_id
1 'polypeptide(L)'
;MKCEECRDLVLTDFLDGELSEDRRVELLSHIGSCEACRKHLENSKRTLVKPFENLQRPKVFPRLWERIAGELEIDPAPGSSGPESVHSGKPGQMRFFLLSWVVLILVVVTTIVVFSRFSCIPPSSRLAGPLVSRAPPTSVVENLIATCRRDTLLEKSLKESLNFGTNFESIFLPAELFPIVRLSK
;
A
#
# COMPACT_ATOMS: atom_id res chain seq x y z
N MET A 1 -24.33 -4.92 -7.89
CA MET A 1 -22.89 -4.69 -7.64
C MET A 1 -22.05 -4.50 -8.92
N LYS A 2 -21.03 -3.62 -8.86
CA LYS A 2 -20.00 -3.42 -9.90
C LYS A 2 -18.78 -4.32 -9.67
N CYS A 3 -18.00 -4.62 -10.72
CA CYS A 3 -16.84 -5.51 -10.61
C CYS A 3 -15.75 -4.98 -9.67
N GLU A 4 -15.53 -3.67 -9.60
CA GLU A 4 -14.54 -3.05 -8.71
C GLU A 4 -14.93 -3.26 -7.24
N GLU A 5 -16.15 -2.88 -6.88
CA GLU A 5 -16.73 -3.12 -5.56
C GLU A 5 -16.68 -4.60 -5.16
N CYS A 6 -16.97 -5.51 -6.09
CA CYS A 6 -16.85 -6.95 -5.85
C CYS A 6 -15.43 -7.38 -5.48
N ARG A 7 -14.41 -6.84 -6.14
CA ARG A 7 -13.00 -7.20 -5.88
C ARG A 7 -12.55 -6.67 -4.52
N ASP A 8 -12.93 -5.45 -4.18
CA ASP A 8 -12.60 -4.84 -2.90
C ASP A 8 -13.25 -5.62 -1.76
N LEU A 9 -14.56 -5.88 -1.84
CA LEU A 9 -15.29 -6.67 -0.84
C LEU A 9 -14.74 -8.09 -0.70
N VAL A 10 -14.27 -8.70 -1.80
CA VAL A 10 -13.61 -10.01 -1.73
C VAL A 10 -12.35 -9.95 -0.88
N LEU A 11 -11.53 -8.91 -1.02
CA LEU A 11 -10.24 -8.82 -0.35
C LEU A 11 -10.32 -8.39 1.12
N THR A 12 -11.30 -7.55 1.47
CA THR A 12 -11.39 -7.00 2.84
C THR A 12 -12.36 -7.78 3.71
N ASP A 13 -13.61 -7.95 3.27
CA ASP A 13 -14.68 -8.33 4.19
C ASP A 13 -15.11 -9.78 3.99
N PHE A 14 -15.10 -10.29 2.75
CA PHE A 14 -15.60 -11.63 2.42
C PHE A 14 -14.67 -12.75 2.91
N LEU A 15 -13.36 -12.60 2.70
CA LEU A 15 -12.38 -13.62 3.12
C LEU A 15 -12.20 -13.63 4.63
N ASP A 16 -12.39 -12.49 5.29
CA ASP A 16 -12.31 -12.36 6.75
C ASP A 16 -13.60 -12.82 7.45
N GLY A 17 -14.70 -12.96 6.70
CA GLY A 17 -15.98 -13.44 7.22
C GLY A 17 -16.86 -12.34 7.81
N GLU A 18 -16.51 -11.07 7.60
CA GLU A 18 -17.15 -9.88 8.15
C GLU A 18 -18.30 -9.33 7.27
N LEU A 19 -18.62 -10.00 6.15
CA LEU A 19 -19.75 -9.62 5.30
C LEU A 19 -21.10 -9.97 5.94
N SER A 20 -22.04 -9.01 5.92
CA SER A 20 -23.44 -9.30 6.26
C SER A 20 -24.08 -10.26 5.26
N GLU A 21 -25.10 -11.03 5.70
CA GLU A 21 -25.71 -12.07 4.86
C GLU A 21 -26.36 -11.51 3.59
N ASP A 22 -27.05 -10.37 3.66
CA ASP A 22 -27.65 -9.72 2.47
C ASP A 22 -26.60 -9.35 1.44
N ARG A 23 -25.48 -8.76 1.89
CA ARG A 23 -24.35 -8.42 1.01
C ARG A 23 -23.65 -9.67 0.48
N ARG A 24 -23.59 -10.74 1.27
CA ARG A 24 -22.95 -12.00 0.86
C ARG A 24 -23.72 -12.61 -0.29
N VAL A 25 -25.05 -12.60 -0.22
CA VAL A 25 -25.92 -13.07 -1.31
C VAL A 25 -25.72 -12.23 -2.58
N GLU A 26 -25.69 -10.90 -2.47
CA GLU A 26 -25.45 -10.02 -3.62
C GLU A 26 -24.07 -10.29 -4.27
N LEU A 27 -23.02 -10.39 -3.43
CA LEU A 27 -21.65 -10.66 -3.86
C LEU A 27 -21.55 -12.00 -4.59
N LEU A 28 -22.08 -13.07 -3.98
CA LEU A 28 -22.06 -14.42 -4.56
C LEU A 28 -22.87 -14.51 -5.85
N SER A 29 -24.01 -13.81 -5.95
CA SER A 29 -24.81 -13.73 -7.17
C SER A 29 -24.01 -13.15 -8.33
N HIS A 30 -23.27 -12.05 -8.10
CA HIS A 30 -22.41 -11.46 -9.12
C HIS A 30 -21.21 -12.35 -9.48
N ILE A 31 -20.57 -12.99 -8.50
CA ILE A 31 -19.46 -13.94 -8.75
C ILE A 31 -19.96 -15.14 -9.56
N GLY A 32 -21.22 -15.55 -9.34
CA GLY A 32 -21.90 -16.57 -10.14
C GLY A 32 -22.03 -16.18 -11.61
N SER A 33 -22.37 -14.92 -11.91
CA SER A 33 -22.58 -14.44 -13.29
C SER A 33 -21.35 -13.84 -13.97
N CYS A 34 -20.32 -13.43 -13.23
CA CYS A 34 -19.12 -12.76 -13.75
C CYS A 34 -17.87 -13.65 -13.65
N GLU A 35 -17.39 -14.14 -14.80
CA GLU A 35 -16.18 -14.99 -14.87
C GLU A 35 -14.93 -14.30 -14.32
N ALA A 36 -14.78 -12.99 -14.58
CA ALA A 36 -13.62 -12.22 -14.11
C ALA A 36 -13.56 -12.13 -12.58
N CYS A 37 -14.70 -11.88 -11.94
CA CYS A 37 -14.79 -11.82 -10.47
C CYS A 37 -14.62 -13.21 -9.84
N ARG A 38 -15.09 -14.27 -10.51
CA ARG A 38 -14.85 -15.66 -10.08
C ARG A 38 -13.36 -16.03 -10.06
N LYS A 39 -12.64 -15.74 -11.16
CA LYS A 39 -11.18 -15.95 -11.23
C LYS A 39 -10.44 -15.13 -10.19
N HIS A 40 -10.89 -13.90 -9.93
CA HIS A 40 -10.31 -13.07 -8.89
C HIS A 40 -10.48 -13.72 -7.51
N LEU A 41 -11.69 -14.17 -7.15
CA LEU A 41 -11.92 -14.86 -5.88
C LEU A 41 -11.05 -16.12 -5.73
N GLU A 42 -10.96 -16.94 -6.77
CA GLU A 42 -10.12 -18.15 -6.74
C GLU A 42 -8.64 -17.83 -6.54
N ASN A 43 -8.14 -16.81 -7.24
CA ASN A 43 -6.76 -16.34 -7.09
C ASN A 43 -6.52 -15.81 -5.68
N SER A 44 -7.39 -14.94 -5.15
CA SER A 44 -7.28 -14.38 -3.81
C SER A 44 -7.30 -15.47 -2.74
N LYS A 45 -8.20 -16.47 -2.83
CA LYS A 45 -8.19 -17.63 -1.93
C LYS A 45 -6.89 -18.41 -2.02
N ARG A 46 -6.38 -18.63 -3.23
CA ARG A 46 -5.13 -19.38 -3.46
C ARG A 46 -3.91 -18.66 -2.89
N THR A 47 -3.85 -17.33 -2.97
CA THR A 47 -2.68 -16.55 -2.54
C THR A 47 -2.75 -16.15 -1.07
N LEU A 48 -3.94 -15.84 -0.55
CA LEU A 48 -4.10 -15.25 0.77
C LEU A 48 -4.59 -16.25 1.83
N VAL A 49 -5.41 -17.24 1.46
CA VAL A 49 -6.02 -18.16 2.43
C VAL A 49 -5.31 -19.50 2.47
N LYS A 50 -5.13 -20.15 1.31
CA LYS A 50 -4.53 -21.50 1.22
C LYS A 50 -3.16 -21.67 1.90
N PRO A 51 -2.23 -20.68 1.88
CA PRO A 51 -0.96 -20.83 2.58
C PRO A 51 -1.13 -20.99 4.10
N PHE A 52 -2.25 -20.51 4.65
CA PHE A 52 -2.51 -20.49 6.09
C PHE A 52 -3.49 -21.57 6.56
N GLU A 53 -4.26 -22.21 5.66
CA GLU A 53 -5.24 -23.27 6.01
C GLU A 53 -4.63 -24.44 6.79
N ASN A 54 -3.35 -24.74 6.57
CA ASN A 54 -2.65 -25.87 7.19
C ASN A 54 -1.55 -25.43 8.19
N LEU A 55 -1.48 -24.15 8.52
CA LEU A 55 -0.53 -23.70 9.54
C LEU A 55 -1.00 -24.20 10.91
N GLN A 56 -0.14 -24.96 11.58
CA GLN A 56 -0.38 -25.29 12.98
C GLN A 56 -0.37 -23.99 13.78
N ARG A 57 -1.48 -23.69 14.43
CA ARG A 57 -1.55 -22.54 15.34
C ARG A 57 -0.53 -22.77 16.45
N PRO A 58 0.50 -21.91 16.59
CA PRO A 58 1.50 -22.09 17.61
C PRO A 58 0.82 -22.01 18.98
N LYS A 59 1.21 -22.90 19.90
CA LYS A 59 0.74 -22.84 21.28
C LYS A 59 1.44 -21.67 21.98
N VAL A 60 0.72 -20.56 22.09
CA VAL A 60 1.20 -19.37 22.79
C VAL A 60 1.22 -19.63 24.30
N PHE A 61 2.27 -19.17 25.00
CA PHE A 61 2.37 -19.31 26.45
C PHE A 61 1.32 -18.43 27.16
N PRO A 62 0.61 -18.92 28.20
CA PRO A 62 -0.40 -18.15 28.92
C PRO A 62 0.11 -16.82 29.47
N ARG A 63 1.35 -16.78 29.98
CA ARG A 63 1.99 -15.55 30.50
C ARG A 63 2.10 -14.43 29.47
N LEU A 64 2.20 -14.75 28.17
CA LEU A 64 2.24 -13.74 27.13
C LEU A 64 0.88 -13.07 26.97
N TRP A 65 -0.21 -13.86 27.04
CA TRP A 65 -1.57 -13.32 27.02
C TRP A 65 -1.89 -12.50 28.26
N GLU A 66 -1.45 -12.94 29.45
CA GLU A 66 -1.58 -12.15 30.69
C GLU A 66 -0.88 -10.80 30.58
N ARG A 67 0.31 -10.76 29.98
CA ARG A 67 1.04 -9.49 29.74
C ARG A 67 0.29 -8.59 28.76
N ILE A 68 -0.18 -9.12 27.63
CA ILE A 68 -0.94 -8.35 26.64
C ILE A 68 -2.24 -7.82 27.26
N ALA A 69 -2.94 -8.64 28.04
CA ALA A 69 -4.15 -8.23 28.75
C ALA A 69 -3.88 -7.11 29.76
N GLY A 70 -2.80 -7.23 30.54
CA GLY A 70 -2.39 -6.19 31.47
C GLY A 70 -2.06 -4.86 30.78
N GLU A 71 -1.35 -4.88 29.65
CA GLU A 71 -1.04 -3.66 28.90
C GLU A 71 -2.31 -2.98 28.34
N LEU A 72 -3.26 -3.77 27.84
CA LEU A 72 -4.54 -3.26 27.32
C LEU A 72 -5.45 -2.69 28.42
N GLU A 73 -5.31 -3.12 29.68
CA GLU A 73 -6.02 -2.54 30.82
C GLU A 73 -5.39 -1.21 31.29
N ILE A 74 -4.10 -1.01 31.04
CA ILE A 74 -3.35 0.18 31.46
C ILE A 74 -3.63 1.37 30.54
N ASP A 75 -3.82 1.12 29.24
CA ASP A 75 -4.24 2.12 28.27
C ASP A 75 -5.75 2.00 27.98
N PRO A 76 -6.63 2.73 28.71
CA PRO A 76 -8.03 2.80 28.30
C PRO A 76 -8.07 3.30 26.86
N ALA A 77 -8.75 2.55 25.99
CA ALA A 77 -8.86 2.87 24.58
C ALA A 77 -9.12 4.39 24.42
N PRO A 78 -8.27 5.13 23.68
CA PRO A 78 -8.48 6.55 23.43
C PRO A 78 -9.76 6.71 22.60
N GLY A 79 -10.91 6.78 23.27
CA GLY A 79 -12.24 6.76 22.64
C GLY A 79 -13.37 6.09 23.41
N SER A 80 -13.15 5.59 24.64
CA SER A 80 -14.26 5.11 25.51
C SER A 80 -14.80 6.16 26.49
N SER A 81 -14.34 7.42 26.41
CA SER A 81 -15.22 8.52 26.84
C SER A 81 -16.47 8.43 25.98
N GLY A 82 -17.65 8.47 26.61
CA GLY A 82 -18.94 8.32 25.95
C GLY A 82 -19.18 9.37 24.86
N PRO A 83 -20.42 9.55 24.36
CA PRO A 83 -20.73 10.67 23.47
C PRO A 83 -20.48 11.99 24.23
N GLU A 84 -19.23 12.44 24.21
CA GLU A 84 -18.80 13.76 24.59
C GLU A 84 -19.44 14.64 23.54
N SER A 85 -20.60 15.16 23.94
CA SER A 85 -21.37 16.13 23.21
C SER A 85 -20.41 17.07 22.52
N VAL A 86 -20.33 16.96 21.20
CA VAL A 86 -19.63 17.89 20.33
C VAL A 86 -20.26 19.26 20.61
N HIS A 87 -19.70 19.95 21.60
CA HIS A 87 -20.05 21.29 21.95
C HIS A 87 -19.64 22.13 20.76
N SER A 88 -20.67 22.49 19.99
CA SER A 88 -20.87 23.83 19.45
C SER A 88 -19.59 24.51 19.02
N GLY A 89 -19.37 24.47 17.71
CA GLY A 89 -18.23 25.07 17.05
C GLY A 89 -17.91 26.47 17.56
N LYS A 90 -16.61 26.74 17.69
CA LYS A 90 -16.09 28.10 17.67
C LYS A 90 -16.30 28.64 16.24
N PRO A 91 -17.18 29.62 16.00
CA PRO A 91 -17.40 30.21 14.69
C PRO A 91 -16.24 31.17 14.39
N GLY A 92 -15.06 30.62 14.05
CA GLY A 92 -13.86 31.44 13.83
C GLY A 92 -12.95 30.98 12.69
N GLN A 93 -13.04 29.73 12.25
CA GLN A 93 -12.05 29.15 11.33
C GLN A 93 -12.54 28.92 9.89
N MET A 94 -13.75 29.37 9.54
CA MET A 94 -14.30 29.20 8.19
C MET A 94 -13.68 30.16 7.14
N ARG A 95 -12.92 31.18 7.58
CA ARG A 95 -12.27 32.14 6.68
C ARG A 95 -11.00 31.61 6.01
N PHE A 96 -10.36 30.59 6.57
CA PHE A 96 -9.12 30.04 5.99
C PHE A 96 -9.38 29.08 4.82
N PHE A 97 -10.53 28.41 4.79
CA PHE A 97 -10.87 27.50 3.69
C PHE A 97 -11.19 28.24 2.38
N LEU A 98 -11.85 29.41 2.45
CA LEU A 98 -12.16 30.18 1.23
C LEU A 98 -10.91 30.83 0.61
N LEU A 99 -9.98 31.32 1.44
CA LEU A 99 -8.73 31.90 0.93
C LEU A 99 -7.84 30.84 0.26
N SER A 100 -7.81 29.61 0.80
CA SER A 100 -7.06 28.50 0.20
C SER A 100 -7.55 28.14 -1.21
N TRP A 101 -8.87 28.10 -1.42
CA TRP A 101 -9.45 27.82 -2.74
C TRP A 101 -9.19 28.92 -3.76
N VAL A 102 -9.22 30.20 -3.35
CA VAL A 102 -8.92 31.34 -4.25
C VAL A 102 -7.47 31.29 -4.73
N VAL A 103 -6.52 30.98 -3.84
CA VAL A 103 -5.10 30.82 -4.21
C VAL A 103 -4.92 29.64 -5.18
N LEU A 104 -5.57 28.50 -4.94
CA LEU A 104 -5.50 27.35 -5.83
C LEU A 104 -6.02 27.67 -7.25
N ILE A 105 -7.17 28.35 -7.34
CA ILE A 105 -7.75 28.78 -8.62
C ILE A 105 -6.83 29.76 -9.34
N LEU A 106 -6.23 30.72 -8.64
CA LEU A 106 -5.25 31.66 -9.23
C LEU A 106 -4.02 30.93 -9.81
N VAL A 107 -3.50 29.93 -9.10
CA VAL A 107 -2.38 29.11 -9.61
C VAL A 107 -2.78 28.32 -10.85
N VAL A 108 -3.97 27.70 -10.86
CA VAL A 108 -4.46 26.97 -12.03
C VAL A 108 -4.66 27.90 -13.23
N VAL A 109 -5.27 29.08 -13.04
CA VAL A 109 -5.49 30.04 -14.13
C VAL A 109 -4.16 30.56 -14.69
N THR A 110 -3.20 30.89 -13.83
CA THR A 110 -1.88 31.37 -14.28
C THR A 110 -1.11 30.30 -15.05
N THR A 111 -1.15 29.03 -14.63
CA THR A 111 -0.52 27.93 -15.39
C THR A 111 -1.15 27.74 -16.77
N ILE A 112 -2.49 27.83 -16.90
CA ILE A 112 -3.19 27.75 -18.19
C ILE A 112 -2.80 28.92 -19.11
N VAL A 113 -2.68 30.14 -18.59
CA VAL A 113 -2.27 31.31 -19.37
C VAL A 113 -0.82 31.17 -19.87
N VAL A 114 0.09 30.68 -19.03
CA VAL A 114 1.48 30.43 -19.45
C VAL A 114 1.55 29.33 -20.51
N PHE A 115 0.81 28.23 -20.30
CA PHE A 115 0.79 27.10 -21.22
C PHE A 115 0.17 27.46 -22.59
N SER A 116 -0.90 28.26 -22.59
CA SER A 116 -1.52 28.75 -23.83
C SER A 116 -0.59 29.69 -24.61
N ARG A 117 0.22 30.52 -23.94
CA ARG A 117 1.26 31.33 -24.61
C ARG A 117 2.38 30.48 -25.18
N PHE A 118 2.77 29.41 -24.51
CA PHE A 118 3.78 28.46 -25.00
C PHE A 118 3.28 27.60 -26.16
N SER A 119 1.99 27.24 -26.16
CA SER A 119 1.38 26.40 -27.20
C SER A 119 1.17 27.13 -28.53
N CYS A 120 1.32 28.46 -28.55
CA CYS A 120 1.29 29.26 -29.77
C CYS A 120 2.67 29.45 -30.42
N ILE A 121 3.73 28.80 -29.93
CA ILE A 121 4.98 28.73 -30.69
C ILE A 121 4.67 27.84 -31.91
N PRO A 122 4.59 28.39 -33.14
CA PRO A 122 4.35 27.57 -34.31
C PRO A 122 5.47 26.53 -34.39
N PRO A 123 5.16 25.25 -34.65
CA PRO A 123 6.19 24.24 -34.85
C PRO A 123 7.04 24.68 -36.05
N SER A 124 8.17 25.31 -35.77
CA SER A 124 9.12 25.74 -36.77
C SER A 124 9.66 24.50 -37.44
N SER A 125 9.26 24.34 -38.71
CA SER A 125 10.00 23.65 -39.76
C SER A 125 10.72 22.37 -39.33
N ARG A 126 10.02 21.25 -39.55
CA ARG A 126 10.64 19.94 -39.81
C ARG A 126 11.80 20.11 -40.79
N LEU A 127 13.02 20.15 -40.28
CA LEU A 127 14.21 19.89 -41.07
C LEU A 127 14.25 18.38 -41.34
N ALA A 128 14.09 18.04 -42.62
CA ALA A 128 14.29 16.71 -43.14
C ALA A 128 15.69 16.21 -42.75
N GLY A 129 15.74 15.28 -41.80
CA GLY A 129 16.93 14.48 -41.51
C GLY A 129 17.04 13.32 -42.50
N PRO A 130 18.26 12.98 -42.95
CA PRO A 130 18.48 11.99 -44.00
C PRO A 130 18.15 10.57 -43.52
N LEU A 131 17.71 9.76 -44.49
CA LEU A 131 17.41 8.34 -44.38
C LEU A 131 18.56 7.58 -43.69
N VAL A 132 18.37 7.22 -42.42
CA VAL A 132 19.25 6.29 -41.71
C VAL A 132 18.97 4.89 -42.25
N SER A 133 19.96 4.41 -42.99
CA SER A 133 20.09 3.07 -43.52
C SER A 133 19.90 2.01 -42.42
N ARG A 134 19.06 1.03 -42.73
CA ARG A 134 18.64 -0.09 -41.90
C ARG A 134 19.80 -1.09 -41.76
N ALA A 135 20.52 -1.04 -40.65
CA ALA A 135 21.48 -2.08 -40.27
C ALA A 135 20.76 -3.32 -39.69
N PRO A 136 21.31 -4.54 -39.87
CA PRO A 136 20.68 -5.79 -39.47
C PRO A 136 20.66 -6.01 -37.94
N PRO A 137 19.68 -6.78 -37.43
CA PRO A 137 19.45 -6.96 -35.99
C PRO A 137 20.38 -8.04 -35.42
N THR A 138 21.56 -7.65 -34.94
CA THR A 138 22.38 -8.57 -34.10
C THR A 138 22.90 -7.94 -32.81
N SER A 139 22.76 -6.62 -32.60
CA SER A 139 23.32 -5.94 -31.40
C SER A 139 22.32 -5.61 -30.30
N VAL A 140 21.02 -5.90 -30.48
CA VAL A 140 19.98 -5.60 -29.47
C VAL A 140 20.10 -6.53 -28.25
N VAL A 141 20.67 -7.73 -28.41
CA VAL A 141 20.82 -8.69 -27.31
C VAL A 141 21.93 -8.28 -26.33
N GLU A 142 23.02 -7.65 -26.80
CA GLU A 142 24.11 -7.22 -25.91
C GLU A 142 23.73 -6.02 -25.03
N ASN A 143 22.87 -5.11 -25.51
CA ASN A 143 22.42 -3.97 -24.70
C ASN A 143 21.39 -4.34 -23.62
N LEU A 144 20.62 -5.42 -23.82
CA LEU A 144 19.71 -5.95 -22.79
C LEU A 144 20.46 -6.66 -21.66
N ILE A 145 21.56 -7.36 -21.96
CA ILE A 145 22.40 -8.00 -20.94
C ILE A 145 23.11 -6.95 -20.06
N ALA A 146 23.45 -5.79 -20.62
CA ALA A 146 24.05 -4.69 -19.85
C ALA A 146 23.06 -4.00 -18.88
N THR A 147 21.75 -4.10 -19.11
CA THR A 147 20.74 -3.50 -18.21
C THR A 147 20.43 -4.39 -17.01
N CYS A 148 20.39 -5.72 -17.19
CA CYS A 148 20.15 -6.66 -16.07
C CYS A 148 21.29 -6.74 -15.04
N ARG A 149 22.51 -6.28 -15.37
CA ARG A 149 23.63 -6.27 -14.40
C ARG A 149 23.57 -5.12 -13.40
N ARG A 150 22.65 -4.16 -13.58
CA ARG A 150 22.52 -2.97 -12.71
C ARG A 150 21.64 -3.22 -11.48
N ASP A 151 20.81 -4.26 -11.49
CA ASP A 151 19.87 -4.56 -10.40
C ASP A 151 20.56 -5.14 -9.15
N THR A 152 21.72 -5.80 -9.30
CA THR A 152 22.45 -6.38 -8.15
C THR A 152 23.17 -5.33 -7.28
N LEU A 153 23.42 -4.13 -7.81
CA LEU A 153 23.95 -3.01 -7.01
C LEU A 153 22.85 -2.25 -6.26
N LEU A 154 21.62 -2.26 -6.80
CA LEU A 154 20.47 -1.61 -6.17
C LEU A 154 20.00 -2.38 -4.93
N GLU A 155 20.04 -3.72 -4.95
CA GLU A 155 19.76 -4.56 -3.77
C GLU A 155 20.72 -4.32 -2.59
N LYS A 156 22.01 -4.05 -2.86
CA LYS A 156 22.97 -3.72 -1.79
C LYS A 156 22.68 -2.34 -1.17
N SER A 157 22.32 -1.35 -1.98
CA SER A 157 21.94 -0.01 -1.50
C SER A 157 20.61 0.01 -0.74
N LEU A 158 19.65 -0.85 -1.14
CA LEU A 158 18.37 -0.99 -0.44
C LEU A 158 18.51 -1.67 0.92
N LYS A 159 19.41 -2.66 1.07
CA LYS A 159 19.68 -3.29 2.36
C LYS A 159 20.41 -2.36 3.35
N GLU A 160 21.16 -1.40 2.86
CA GLU A 160 21.92 -0.45 3.70
C GLU A 160 21.07 0.75 4.15
N SER A 161 19.92 1.01 3.50
CA SER A 161 19.04 2.15 3.80
C SER A 161 17.74 1.80 4.55
N LEU A 162 17.41 0.52 4.73
CA LEU A 162 16.27 0.07 5.55
C LEU A 162 16.70 -0.18 6.99
N ASN A 163 17.32 0.82 7.62
CA ASN A 163 17.52 0.85 9.07
C ASN A 163 16.32 1.59 9.67
N PHE A 164 15.22 0.87 9.92
CA PHE A 164 13.92 1.43 10.30
C PHE A 164 13.85 2.08 11.69
N GLY A 165 14.99 2.37 12.34
CA GLY A 165 15.06 3.16 13.58
C GLY A 165 14.23 2.65 14.76
N THR A 166 13.56 1.52 14.60
CA THR A 166 12.67 0.88 15.54
C THR A 166 13.34 -0.43 15.87
N ASN A 167 13.80 -0.53 17.12
CA ASN A 167 14.34 -1.75 17.69
C ASN A 167 13.21 -2.78 17.82
N PHE A 168 12.73 -3.32 16.71
CA PHE A 168 11.72 -4.38 16.72
C PHE A 168 12.28 -5.59 17.50
N GLU A 169 13.59 -5.81 17.42
CA GLU A 169 14.31 -6.84 18.18
C GLU A 169 14.22 -6.65 19.70
N SER A 170 14.13 -5.40 20.23
CA SER A 170 14.03 -5.18 21.67
C SER A 170 12.64 -5.53 22.24
N ILE A 171 11.62 -5.61 21.39
CA ILE A 171 10.25 -5.97 21.81
C ILE A 171 10.10 -7.51 21.85
N PHE A 172 10.77 -8.23 20.96
CA PHE A 172 10.58 -9.68 20.80
C PHE A 172 11.68 -10.56 21.42
N LEU A 173 12.86 -10.01 21.71
CA LEU A 173 13.99 -10.77 22.29
C LEU A 173 14.46 -10.11 23.59
N PRO A 174 13.85 -10.40 24.76
CA PRO A 174 14.47 -10.05 26.02
C PRO A 174 15.84 -10.75 26.10
N ALA A 175 16.89 -9.96 26.32
CA ALA A 175 18.30 -10.39 26.35
C ALA A 175 18.60 -11.49 27.40
N GLU A 176 17.64 -11.86 28.24
CA GLU A 176 17.80 -12.84 29.31
C GLU A 176 17.68 -14.31 28.88
N LEU A 177 17.35 -14.61 27.61
CA LEU A 177 17.15 -15.99 27.15
C LEU A 177 18.38 -16.68 26.52
N PHE A 178 19.54 -16.02 26.45
CA PHE A 178 20.78 -16.68 26.04
C PHE A 178 21.72 -16.86 27.23
N PRO A 179 21.80 -18.06 27.85
CA PRO A 179 22.93 -18.37 28.70
C PRO A 179 24.17 -18.35 27.82
N ILE A 180 25.06 -17.39 28.10
CA ILE A 180 26.38 -17.28 27.48
C ILE A 180 27.09 -18.60 27.72
N VAL A 181 27.15 -19.46 26.68
CA VAL A 181 28.04 -20.61 26.66
C VAL A 181 29.45 -20.06 26.60
N ARG A 182 30.07 -19.84 27.77
CA ARG A 182 31.51 -19.59 27.89
C ARG A 182 32.23 -20.85 27.44
N LEU A 183 32.69 -20.86 26.19
CA LEU A 183 33.72 -21.78 25.73
C LEU A 183 35.02 -21.40 26.44
N SER A 184 35.36 -22.14 27.49
CA SER A 184 36.70 -22.14 28.09
C SER A 184 37.67 -22.78 27.10
N LYS A 185 38.76 -22.10 26.79
CA LYS A 185 39.96 -22.70 26.21
C LYS A 185 41.18 -22.17 26.96
#